data_AF-A0A973CN87-F1
#
_entry.id   AF-A0A973CN87-F1
#
_cell.length_a   1.000
_cell.length_b   1.000
_cell.length_c   1.000
_cell.angle_alpha   90.00
_cell.angle_beta   90.00
_cell.angle_gamma   90.00
#
_symmetry.space_group_name_H-M   'P 1'
#
loop_
_entity.id
_entity.type
_entity.pdbx_description
1 polymer ?
#
loop_
_entity_poly.entity_id
_entity_poly.type
_entity_poly.pdbx_seq_one_letter_code
_entity_poly.pdbx_strand_id
1 'polypeptide(L)'
;MKLSLEQIKSITQGVVDCVEVDGHIHFHRLPHDLFHLYSDKPHLKPIANCTAGIRLRFRSDTTQIHLGMTFKAGPRPRYDVELWIDGEQHVYGAKEAAAWDEVIYKGQGTHTFDLWLPHCSKAELQFLEMSHGAWIEPLSPSK
;
A
#
# COMPACT_ATOMS: atom_id res chain seq x y z
N MET A 1 12.81 9.73 6.16
CA MET A 1 12.86 8.55 7.06
C MET A 1 12.04 7.44 6.45
N LYS A 2 12.57 6.22 6.38
CA LYS A 2 11.82 5.03 5.97
C LYS A 2 10.98 4.54 7.15
N LEU A 3 9.70 4.25 6.93
CA LEU A 3 8.83 3.69 7.96
C LEU A 3 9.18 2.23 8.23
N SER A 4 9.11 1.83 9.50
CA SER A 4 9.25 0.44 9.95
C SER A 4 7.98 -0.38 9.69
N LEU A 5 8.10 -1.71 9.71
CA LEU A 5 6.94 -2.62 9.59
C LEU A 5 5.85 -2.31 10.62
N GLU A 6 6.21 -2.02 11.88
CA GLU A 6 5.24 -1.71 12.93
C GLU A 6 4.50 -0.39 12.67
N GLN A 7 5.19 0.63 12.16
CA GLN A 7 4.54 1.87 11.72
C GLN A 7 3.60 1.60 10.54
N ILE A 8 4.02 0.81 9.56
CA ILE A 8 3.17 0.42 8.42
C ILE A 8 1.92 -0.33 8.91
N LYS A 9 2.07 -1.32 9.80
CA LYS A 9 0.93 -2.03 10.41
C LYS A 9 -0.04 -1.08 11.09
N SER A 10 0.48 -0.12 11.87
CA SER A 10 -0.36 0.80 12.63
C SER A 10 -1.27 1.68 11.76
N ILE A 11 -0.83 2.01 10.54
CA ILE A 11 -1.58 2.87 9.61
C ILE A 11 -2.33 2.08 8.52
N THR A 12 -2.12 0.76 8.43
CA THR A 12 -2.74 -0.07 7.39
C THR A 12 -4.14 -0.50 7.80
N GLN A 13 -5.08 -0.43 6.87
CA GLN A 13 -6.48 -0.86 7.03
C GLN A 13 -6.86 -1.84 5.91
N GLY A 14 -7.91 -2.64 6.14
CA GLY A 14 -8.38 -3.62 5.14
C GLY A 14 -7.47 -4.84 4.99
N VAL A 15 -6.59 -5.07 5.96
CA VAL A 15 -5.60 -6.15 5.97
C VAL A 15 -5.86 -7.10 7.13
N VAL A 16 -5.61 -8.39 6.92
CA VAL A 16 -5.55 -9.41 7.98
C VAL A 16 -4.17 -9.43 8.61
N ASP A 17 -3.12 -9.36 7.78
CA ASP A 17 -1.74 -9.32 8.26
C ASP A 17 -0.80 -8.60 7.28
N CYS A 18 0.26 -7.98 7.83
CA CYS A 18 1.37 -7.41 7.07
C CYS A 18 2.67 -8.09 7.52
N VAL A 19 3.38 -8.71 6.59
CA VAL A 19 4.64 -9.43 6.90
C VAL A 19 5.76 -8.94 6.01
N GLU A 20 6.98 -8.92 6.55
CA GLU A 20 8.17 -8.61 5.76
C GLU A 20 8.78 -9.91 5.23
N VAL A 21 8.98 -9.98 3.91
CA VAL A 21 9.58 -11.10 3.18
C VAL A 21 10.58 -10.53 2.20
N ASP A 22 11.84 -10.97 2.26
CA ASP A 22 12.91 -10.50 1.36
C ASP A 22 13.03 -8.96 1.26
N GLY A 23 12.79 -8.26 2.38
CA GLY A 23 12.84 -6.80 2.47
C GLY A 23 11.63 -6.06 1.90
N HIS A 24 10.57 -6.79 1.53
CA HIS A 24 9.31 -6.27 1.03
C HIS A 24 8.19 -6.55 2.03
N ILE A 25 7.30 -5.58 2.24
CA ILE A 25 6.09 -5.76 3.05
C ILE A 25 4.97 -6.32 2.15
N HIS A 26 4.49 -7.49 2.52
CA HIS A 26 3.39 -8.20 1.89
C HIS A 26 2.11 -7.96 2.69
N PHE A 27 1.04 -7.60 1.98
CA PHE A 27 -0.27 -7.39 2.57
C PHE A 27 -1.18 -8.60 2.30
N HIS A 28 -1.73 -9.17 3.36
CA HIS A 28 -2.62 -10.33 3.28
C HIS A 28 -4.04 -9.93 3.63
N ARG A 29 -4.98 -10.12 2.69
CA ARG A 29 -6.43 -9.93 2.92
C ARG A 29 -7.12 -11.18 3.44
N LEU A 30 -6.42 -12.31 3.40
CA LEU A 30 -6.91 -13.61 3.86
C LEU A 30 -5.96 -14.10 4.95
N PRO A 31 -6.46 -14.79 5.99
CA PRO A 31 -5.63 -15.56 6.89
C PRO A 31 -4.71 -16.50 6.09
N HIS A 32 -3.47 -16.65 6.55
CA HIS A 32 -2.46 -17.47 5.86
C HIS A 32 -2.97 -18.89 5.56
N ASP A 33 -3.68 -19.47 6.52
CA ASP A 33 -4.26 -20.80 6.42
C ASP A 33 -5.34 -20.92 5.34
N LEU A 34 -5.90 -19.84 4.80
CA LEU A 34 -6.87 -19.93 3.69
C LEU A 34 -6.20 -19.91 2.31
N PHE A 35 -4.93 -19.53 2.19
CA PHE A 35 -4.26 -19.43 0.88
C PHE A 35 -4.13 -20.78 0.16
N HIS A 36 -4.05 -21.88 0.89
CA HIS A 36 -4.00 -23.22 0.27
C HIS A 36 -5.25 -23.54 -0.54
N LEU A 37 -6.42 -23.00 -0.17
CA LEU A 37 -7.69 -23.19 -0.89
C LEU A 37 -7.71 -22.58 -2.30
N TYR A 38 -6.76 -21.69 -2.59
CA TYR A 38 -6.62 -20.99 -3.86
C TYR A 38 -5.36 -21.38 -4.64
N SER A 39 -4.42 -22.07 -4.00
CA SER A 39 -3.06 -22.26 -4.51
C SER A 39 -3.01 -23.13 -5.76
N ASP A 40 -3.93 -24.07 -5.89
CA ASP A 40 -4.11 -25.02 -7.00
C ASP A 40 -5.07 -24.52 -8.09
N LYS A 41 -5.64 -23.32 -7.93
CA LYS A 41 -6.63 -22.73 -8.85
C LYS A 41 -6.03 -21.55 -9.59
N PRO A 42 -5.51 -21.73 -10.82
CA PRO A 42 -4.77 -20.69 -11.55
C PRO A 42 -5.57 -19.40 -11.76
N HIS A 43 -6.89 -19.49 -11.86
CA HIS A 43 -7.78 -18.34 -12.06
C HIS A 43 -8.13 -17.61 -10.75
N LEU A 44 -8.06 -18.27 -9.59
CA LEU A 44 -8.37 -17.66 -8.29
C LEU A 44 -7.12 -17.18 -7.54
N LYS A 45 -5.98 -17.85 -7.73
CA LYS A 45 -4.73 -17.49 -7.06
C LYS A 45 -4.35 -16.02 -7.26
N PRO A 46 -4.43 -15.42 -8.47
CA PRO A 46 -4.13 -14.00 -8.64
C PRO A 46 -5.13 -13.10 -7.93
N ILE A 47 -6.42 -13.47 -7.90
CA ILE A 47 -7.50 -12.71 -7.24
C ILE A 47 -7.27 -12.67 -5.72
N ALA A 48 -6.95 -13.83 -5.12
CA ALA A 48 -6.68 -13.96 -3.70
C ALA A 48 -5.46 -13.14 -3.27
N ASN A 49 -4.48 -12.96 -4.16
CA ASN A 49 -3.27 -12.19 -3.92
C ASN A 49 -3.38 -10.69 -4.20
N CYS A 50 -4.49 -10.19 -4.77
CA CYS A 50 -4.65 -8.75 -4.99
C CYS A 50 -4.63 -7.98 -3.67
N THR A 51 -4.24 -6.71 -3.72
CA THR A 51 -4.27 -5.79 -2.57
C THR A 51 -5.57 -4.98 -2.47
N ALA A 52 -6.63 -5.43 -3.15
CA ALA A 52 -7.92 -4.74 -3.21
C ALA A 52 -8.52 -4.42 -1.84
N GLY A 53 -8.74 -3.12 -1.58
CA GLY A 53 -9.35 -2.62 -0.36
C GLY A 53 -8.37 -2.40 0.80
N ILE A 54 -7.07 -2.65 0.58
CA ILE A 54 -6.02 -2.29 1.53
C ILE A 54 -5.64 -0.83 1.30
N ARG A 55 -5.51 -0.09 2.39
CA ARG A 55 -5.08 1.32 2.36
C ARG A 55 -4.21 1.67 3.56
N LEU A 56 -3.34 2.65 3.40
CA LEU A 56 -2.51 3.21 4.47
C LEU A 56 -3.04 4.61 4.79
N ARG A 57 -3.59 4.78 5.99
CA ARG A 57 -4.28 6.01 6.39
C ARG A 57 -3.72 6.60 7.67
N PHE A 58 -3.25 7.85 7.56
CA PHE A 58 -2.58 8.54 8.66
C PHE A 58 -2.66 10.06 8.51
N ARG A 59 -2.43 10.76 9.61
CA ARG A 59 -2.19 12.20 9.62
C ARG A 59 -0.70 12.45 9.83
N SER A 60 -0.14 13.45 9.15
CA SER A 60 1.28 13.82 9.27
C SER A 60 1.53 15.24 8.81
N ASP A 61 2.61 15.85 9.30
CA ASP A 61 3.23 17.09 8.83
C ASP A 61 4.35 16.86 7.81
N THR A 62 4.47 15.65 7.25
CA THR A 62 5.48 15.36 6.25
C THR A 62 5.39 16.32 5.07
N THR A 63 6.54 16.74 4.57
CA THR A 63 6.63 17.62 3.39
C THR A 63 6.85 16.83 2.10
N GLN A 64 7.13 15.53 2.21
CA GLN A 64 7.35 14.63 1.10
C GLN A 64 6.87 13.22 1.43
N ILE A 65 6.32 12.50 0.45
CA ILE A 65 6.14 11.05 0.51
C ILE A 65 6.82 10.43 -0.70
N HIS A 66 7.75 9.50 -0.46
CA HIS A 66 8.42 8.70 -1.48
C HIS A 66 8.04 7.24 -1.26
N LEU A 67 7.43 6.63 -2.28
CA LEU A 67 6.83 5.31 -2.21
C LEU A 67 7.54 4.40 -3.21
N GLY A 68 7.97 3.23 -2.75
CA GLY A 68 8.51 2.17 -3.59
C GLY A 68 7.64 0.92 -3.48
N MET A 69 7.16 0.42 -4.62
CA MET A 69 6.33 -0.77 -4.72
C MET A 69 6.82 -1.73 -5.80
N THR A 70 6.54 -3.01 -5.62
CA THR A 70 6.64 -4.01 -6.70
C THR A 70 5.25 -4.51 -7.04
N PHE A 71 4.84 -4.29 -8.28
CA PHE A 71 3.59 -4.81 -8.80
C PHE A 71 3.82 -6.18 -9.46
N LYS A 72 2.93 -7.14 -9.18
CA LYS A 72 2.91 -8.43 -9.86
C LYS A 72 1.63 -8.54 -10.70
N ALA A 73 1.69 -9.37 -11.74
CA ALA A 73 0.52 -9.67 -12.56
C ALA A 73 -0.67 -10.11 -11.68
N GLY A 74 -1.82 -9.52 -11.94
CA GLY A 74 -3.08 -9.87 -11.31
C GLY A 74 -4.17 -10.16 -12.35
N PRO A 75 -5.43 -10.25 -11.93
CA PRO A 75 -6.56 -10.46 -12.84
C PRO A 75 -6.70 -9.40 -13.93
N ARG A 76 -6.19 -8.17 -13.71
CA ARG A 76 -6.17 -7.09 -14.70
C ARG A 76 -4.85 -6.31 -14.61
N PRO A 77 -4.35 -5.75 -15.72
CA PRO A 77 -3.12 -4.96 -15.71
C PRO A 77 -3.38 -3.54 -15.19
N ARG A 78 -3.68 -3.42 -13.89
CA ARG A 78 -3.88 -2.16 -13.18
C ARG A 78 -2.89 -2.10 -12.04
N TYR A 79 -1.90 -1.22 -12.20
CA TYR A 79 -0.73 -1.07 -11.34
C TYR A 79 -0.67 0.35 -10.79
N ASP A 80 -1.86 0.87 -10.47
CA ASP A 80 -2.10 2.20 -9.96
C ASP A 80 -2.40 2.18 -8.45
N VAL A 81 -1.83 3.14 -7.73
CA VAL A 81 -2.18 3.51 -6.37
C VAL A 81 -2.94 4.83 -6.40
N GLU A 82 -3.84 5.03 -5.46
CA GLU A 82 -4.55 6.30 -5.30
C GLU A 82 -4.15 6.93 -3.97
N LEU A 83 -3.57 8.13 -4.02
CA LEU A 83 -3.29 8.92 -2.84
C LEU A 83 -4.38 9.98 -2.69
N TRP A 84 -5.08 9.95 -1.57
CA TRP A 84 -6.03 10.99 -1.19
C TRP A 84 -5.39 11.91 -0.15
N ILE A 85 -5.43 13.21 -0.38
CA ILE A 85 -4.89 14.25 0.52
C ILE A 85 -6.05 15.17 0.88
N ASP A 86 -6.48 15.14 2.14
CA ASP A 86 -7.62 15.93 2.64
C ASP A 86 -8.89 15.82 1.76
N GLY A 87 -9.07 14.69 1.10
CA GLY A 87 -10.22 14.41 0.22
C GLY A 87 -9.98 14.69 -1.27
N GLU A 88 -8.83 15.25 -1.65
CA GLU A 88 -8.43 15.38 -3.05
C GLU A 88 -7.70 14.12 -3.53
N GLN A 89 -8.08 13.59 -4.69
CA GLN A 89 -7.56 12.34 -5.22
C GLN A 89 -6.43 12.57 -6.23
N HIS A 90 -5.35 11.82 -6.08
CA HIS A 90 -4.22 11.75 -7.00
C HIS A 90 -3.91 10.29 -7.34
N VAL A 91 -3.55 10.01 -8.59
CA VAL A 91 -3.31 8.64 -9.08
C VAL A 91 -1.87 8.53 -9.57
N TYR A 92 -1.17 7.49 -9.12
CA TYR A 92 0.23 7.20 -9.46
C TYR A 92 0.37 5.73 -9.82
N GLY A 93 1.44 5.35 -10.53
CA GLY A 93 1.72 3.94 -10.75
C GLY A 93 2.52 3.61 -12.00
N ALA A 94 2.61 2.32 -12.28
CA ALA A 94 3.38 1.77 -13.39
C ALA A 94 2.51 1.45 -14.61
N LYS A 95 3.13 1.41 -15.80
CA LYS A 95 2.47 0.93 -17.03
C LYS A 95 2.36 -0.59 -17.09
N GLU A 96 3.23 -1.29 -16.36
CA GLU A 96 3.35 -2.75 -16.38
C GLU A 96 3.70 -3.31 -15.00
N ALA A 97 3.64 -4.63 -14.86
CA ALA A 97 4.01 -5.32 -13.62
C ALA A 97 5.54 -5.26 -13.43
N ALA A 98 5.99 -4.30 -12.64
CA ALA A 98 7.40 -4.06 -12.37
C ALA A 98 7.60 -3.45 -10.97
N ALA A 99 8.87 -3.29 -10.59
CA ALA A 99 9.23 -2.35 -9.54
C ALA A 99 8.93 -0.91 -10.01
N TRP A 100 8.44 -0.09 -9.10
CA TRP A 100 8.09 1.30 -9.34
C TRP A 100 8.33 2.09 -8.07
N ASP A 101 9.02 3.21 -8.20
CA ASP A 101 9.21 4.17 -7.13
C ASP A 101 8.97 5.59 -7.63
N GLU A 102 8.30 6.39 -6.79
CA GLU A 102 7.99 7.77 -7.12
C GLU A 102 7.78 8.62 -5.87
N VAL A 103 8.15 9.90 -5.96
CA VAL A 103 7.75 10.90 -4.97
C VAL A 103 6.32 11.32 -5.25
N ILE A 104 5.37 10.71 -4.55
CA ILE A 104 3.93 10.88 -4.75
C ILE A 104 3.33 12.08 -4.00
N TYR A 105 4.11 12.76 -3.16
CA TYR A 105 3.68 14.00 -2.52
C TYR A 105 4.87 14.92 -2.27
N LYS A 106 4.67 16.22 -2.53
CA LYS A 106 5.52 17.33 -2.09
C LYS A 106 4.64 18.50 -1.68
N GLY A 107 4.78 18.96 -0.45
CA GLY A 107 3.95 20.04 0.08
C GLY A 107 4.39 20.50 1.46
N GLN A 108 3.55 21.30 2.11
CA GLN A 108 3.77 21.85 3.45
C GLN A 108 2.45 21.82 4.21
N GLY A 109 2.53 21.69 5.53
CA GLY A 109 1.36 21.66 6.41
C GLY A 109 1.04 20.25 6.90
N THR A 110 -0.01 20.17 7.70
CA THR A 110 -0.51 18.90 8.24
C THR A 110 -1.69 18.43 7.41
N HIS A 111 -1.60 17.22 6.88
CA HIS A 111 -2.62 16.63 6.02
C HIS A 111 -3.04 15.25 6.51
N THR A 112 -4.25 14.86 6.12
CA THR A 112 -4.71 13.47 6.14
C THR A 112 -4.34 12.81 4.83
N PHE A 113 -3.56 11.74 4.91
CA PHE A 113 -3.17 10.91 3.78
C PHE A 113 -3.97 9.60 3.83
N ASP A 114 -4.55 9.20 2.72
CA ASP A 114 -5.18 7.89 2.53
C ASP A 114 -4.69 7.27 1.21
N LEU A 115 -3.71 6.37 1.32
CA LEU A 115 -3.07 5.71 0.19
C LEU A 115 -3.72 4.35 -0.06
N TRP A 116 -4.50 4.25 -1.13
CA TRP A 116 -5.13 3.01 -1.58
C TRP A 116 -4.18 2.20 -2.46
N LEU A 117 -4.03 0.92 -2.11
CA LEU A 117 -3.25 -0.03 -2.89
C LEU A 117 -4.04 -0.52 -4.12
N PRO A 118 -3.37 -1.08 -5.15
CA PRO A 118 -4.03 -1.47 -6.37
C PRO A 118 -5.14 -2.49 -6.15
N HIS A 119 -6.23 -2.31 -6.89
CA HIS A 119 -7.41 -3.18 -6.78
C HIS A 119 -7.27 -4.51 -7.55
N CYS A 120 -6.59 -4.51 -8.69
CA CYS A 120 -6.55 -5.68 -9.60
C CYS A 120 -5.17 -6.31 -9.78
N SER A 121 -4.21 -5.96 -8.94
CA SER A 121 -2.88 -6.56 -8.92
C SER A 121 -2.44 -6.87 -7.50
N LYS A 122 -1.46 -7.77 -7.38
CA LYS A 122 -0.71 -7.92 -6.14
C LYS A 122 0.32 -6.79 -6.11
N ALA A 123 0.43 -6.14 -4.96
CA ALA A 123 1.42 -5.11 -4.73
C ALA A 123 2.19 -5.41 -3.43
N GLU A 124 3.50 -5.24 -3.48
CA GLU A 124 4.42 -5.43 -2.36
C GLU A 124 5.08 -4.07 -2.08
N LEU A 125 5.10 -3.64 -0.83
CA LEU A 125 5.68 -2.35 -0.44
C LEU A 125 7.17 -2.53 -0.14
N GLN A 126 8.04 -1.89 -0.90
CA GLN A 126 9.49 -1.90 -0.68
C GLN A 126 9.90 -0.88 0.38
N PHE A 127 9.32 0.32 0.29
CA PHE A 127 9.52 1.38 1.25
C PHE A 127 8.39 2.41 1.18
N LEU A 128 8.12 3.03 2.33
CA LEU A 128 7.40 4.29 2.43
C LEU A 128 8.30 5.23 3.20
N GLU A 129 8.71 6.31 2.55
CA GLU A 129 9.61 7.31 3.10
C GLU A 129 8.89 8.65 3.25
N MET A 130 9.12 9.29 4.40
CA MET A 130 8.57 10.59 4.77
C MET A 130 9.70 11.58 5.06
N SER A 131 9.40 12.86 5.24
CA SER A 131 10.40 13.86 5.66
C SER A 131 11.03 13.49 7.01
N HIS A 132 12.31 13.83 7.21
CA HIS A 132 12.98 13.56 8.47
C HIS A 132 12.33 14.37 9.61
N GLY A 133 12.00 13.72 10.72
CA GLY A 133 11.34 14.36 11.86
C GLY A 133 9.82 14.50 11.74
N ALA A 134 9.22 14.14 10.61
CA ALA A 134 7.77 14.15 10.46
C ALA A 134 7.12 13.15 11.41
N TRP A 135 6.03 13.54 12.07
CA TRP A 135 5.27 12.63 12.94
C TRP A 135 4.25 11.84 12.13
N ILE A 136 3.77 10.74 12.70
CA ILE A 136 2.74 9.91 12.10
C ILE A 136 1.68 9.57 13.14
N GLU A 137 0.42 9.83 12.81
CA GLU A 137 -0.73 9.50 13.63
C GLU A 137 -1.66 8.58 12.84
N PRO A 138 -1.79 7.31 13.27
CA PRO A 138 -2.79 6.41 12.68
C PRO A 138 -4.19 6.97 12.81
N LEU A 139 -4.97 6.86 11.73
CA LEU A 139 -6.37 7.27 11.74
C LEU A 139 -7.29 6.05 11.75
N SER A 140 -8.44 6.19 12.41
CA SER A 140 -9.50 5.19 12.38
C SER A 140 -10.03 4.97 10.96
N PRO A 141 -10.65 3.81 10.68
CA PRO A 141 -11.37 3.60 9.44
C PRO A 141 -12.45 4.67 9.21
N SER A 142 -12.58 5.16 7.98
CA SER A 142 -13.77 5.93 7.59
C SER A 142 -14.97 5.00 7.68
N LYS A 143 -16.06 5.51 8.26
CA LYS A 143 -17.37 4.85 8.19
C LYS A 143 -17.85 4.74 6.74
#